data_AF-A0A639BWL3-F1
#
_entry.id   AF-A0A639BWL3-F1
#
_cell.length_a   1.000
_cell.length_b   1.000
_cell.length_c   1.000
_cell.angle_alpha   90.00
_cell.angle_beta   90.00
_cell.angle_gamma   90.00
#
_symmetry.space_group_name_H-M   'P 1'
#
loop_
_entity.id
_entity.type
_entity.pdbx_description
1 polymer ?
#
loop_
_entity_poly.entity_id
_entity_poly.type
_entity_poly.pdbx_seq_one_letter_code
_entity_poly.pdbx_strand_id
1 'polypeptide(L)'
;MYTINPLSKKNLLLHIHKISNIFPELTSTELVTLMLHSSGLKPPRMGELMSISKKTINSHIENIRVKFQLDNYEEVKQVFELRITLNSNPERYKSLFPEISDELYQCMILVCMGFTIEEIVNREKEKTAELVRRQIEDLKSTYAVDFLSDLRVFFMIRLKLDQAKHG
;
A
#
# COMPACT_ATOMS: atom_id res chain seq x y z
N MET A 1 31.19 -17.95 -12.57
CA MET A 1 29.81 -17.45 -12.71
C MET A 1 29.56 -16.48 -11.57
N TYR A 2 29.40 -15.18 -11.83
CA TYR A 2 28.97 -14.25 -10.78
C TYR A 2 27.51 -14.56 -10.46
N THR A 3 27.25 -15.04 -9.25
CA THR A 3 25.90 -15.22 -8.72
C THR A 3 25.27 -13.84 -8.57
N ILE A 4 24.50 -13.45 -9.57
CA ILE A 4 23.74 -12.20 -9.58
C ILE A 4 22.65 -12.35 -8.51
N ASN A 5 22.76 -11.63 -7.39
CA ASN A 5 21.77 -11.69 -6.31
C ASN A 5 20.43 -11.10 -6.79
N PRO A 6 19.35 -11.88 -6.93
CA PRO A 6 18.09 -11.43 -7.52
C PRO A 6 17.44 -10.28 -6.74
N LEU A 7 17.75 -10.15 -5.44
CA LEU A 7 17.25 -9.08 -4.58
C LEU A 7 18.15 -7.84 -4.55
N SER A 8 19.27 -7.83 -5.28
CA SER A 8 20.12 -6.64 -5.37
C SER A 8 19.36 -5.48 -6.02
N LYS A 9 19.67 -4.25 -5.59
CA LYS A 9 19.07 -3.04 -6.18
C LYS A 9 19.20 -3.03 -7.70
N LYS A 10 20.37 -3.40 -8.24
CA LYS A 10 20.63 -3.46 -9.68
C LYS A 10 19.61 -4.33 -10.43
N ASN A 11 19.26 -5.50 -9.89
CA ASN A 11 18.29 -6.39 -10.53
C ASN A 11 16.85 -5.92 -10.33
N LEU A 12 16.49 -5.49 -9.13
CA LEU A 12 15.14 -5.02 -8.87
C LEU A 12 14.79 -3.82 -9.75
N LEU A 13 15.75 -2.93 -10.02
CA LEU A 13 15.61 -1.82 -10.98
C LEU A 13 15.26 -2.27 -12.41
N LEU A 14 15.56 -3.51 -12.82
CA LEU A 14 15.15 -4.03 -14.14
C LEU A 14 13.63 -4.29 -14.20
N HIS A 15 12.97 -4.42 -13.05
CA HIS A 15 11.57 -4.79 -12.96
C HIS A 15 10.67 -3.66 -12.45
N ILE A 16 11.22 -2.54 -11.95
CA ILE A 16 10.42 -1.45 -11.37
C ILE A 16 9.40 -0.87 -12.35
N HIS A 17 9.70 -0.86 -13.66
CA HIS A 17 8.81 -0.30 -14.68
C HIS A 17 7.44 -1.01 -14.72
N LYS A 18 7.35 -2.23 -14.19
CA LYS A 18 6.10 -3.00 -14.10
C LYS A 18 5.15 -2.44 -13.03
N ILE A 19 5.68 -1.74 -12.02
CA ILE A 19 4.90 -1.26 -10.87
C ILE A 19 5.12 0.22 -10.57
N SER A 20 6.03 0.92 -11.26
CA SER A 20 6.31 2.35 -11.05
C SER A 20 5.07 3.22 -11.21
N ASN A 21 4.19 2.83 -12.15
CA ASN A 21 2.96 3.54 -12.46
C ASN A 21 1.94 3.42 -11.33
N ILE A 22 2.08 2.37 -10.50
CA ILE A 22 1.25 2.12 -9.32
C ILE A 22 1.68 3.05 -8.19
N PHE A 23 2.97 3.41 -8.10
CA PHE A 23 3.56 4.26 -7.06
C PHE A 23 4.28 5.49 -7.65
N PRO A 24 3.57 6.38 -8.39
CA PRO A 24 4.20 7.51 -9.09
C PRO A 24 4.89 8.52 -8.16
N GLU A 25 4.49 8.59 -6.90
CA GLU A 25 5.06 9.44 -5.86
C GLU A 25 6.42 8.96 -5.32
N LEU A 26 6.83 7.72 -5.65
CA LEU A 26 8.08 7.13 -5.17
C LEU A 26 9.18 7.21 -6.22
N THR A 27 10.38 7.59 -5.79
CA THR A 27 11.58 7.42 -6.62
C THR A 27 11.88 5.93 -6.81
N SER A 28 12.65 5.58 -7.84
CA SER A 28 13.07 4.19 -8.06
C SER A 28 13.79 3.56 -6.86
N THR A 29 14.52 4.36 -6.07
CA THR A 29 15.20 3.86 -4.86
C THR A 29 14.21 3.62 -3.72
N GLU A 30 13.24 4.52 -3.52
CA GLU A 30 12.17 4.33 -2.54
C GLU A 30 11.28 3.14 -2.90
N LEU A 31 10.96 2.95 -4.18
CA LEU A 31 10.19 1.80 -4.64
C LEU A 31 10.92 0.47 -4.40
N VAL A 32 12.23 0.40 -4.68
CA VAL A 32 13.05 -0.78 -4.32
C VAL A 32 13.07 -1.00 -2.81
N THR A 33 13.18 0.08 -2.02
CA THR A 33 13.12 0.01 -0.55
C THR A 33 11.78 -0.57 -0.09
N LEU A 34 10.68 -0.08 -0.66
CA LEU A 34 9.32 -0.54 -0.37
C LEU A 34 9.14 -2.02 -0.69
N MET A 35 9.60 -2.49 -1.85
CA MET A 35 9.53 -3.90 -2.24
C MET A 35 10.29 -4.81 -1.25
N LEU A 36 11.51 -4.44 -0.89
CA LEU A 36 12.34 -5.21 0.04
C LEU A 36 11.76 -5.20 1.45
N HIS A 37 11.33 -4.02 1.93
CA HIS A 37 10.70 -3.88 3.25
C HIS A 37 9.42 -4.72 3.36
N SER A 38 8.55 -4.63 2.34
CA SER A 38 7.27 -5.36 2.33
C SER A 38 7.45 -6.88 2.23
N SER A 39 8.58 -7.33 1.68
CA SER A 39 9.00 -8.74 1.69
C SER A 39 9.55 -9.21 3.05
N GLY A 40 9.56 -8.35 4.08
CA GLY A 40 9.99 -8.68 5.44
C GLY A 40 11.49 -8.54 5.70
N LEU A 41 12.27 -7.92 4.79
CA LEU A 41 13.70 -7.71 5.00
C LEU A 41 13.95 -6.58 6.00
N LYS A 42 14.87 -6.83 6.95
CA LYS A 42 15.27 -5.83 7.95
C LYS A 42 16.29 -4.82 7.37
N PRO A 43 16.34 -3.58 7.89
CA PRO A 43 17.22 -2.53 7.38
C PRO A 43 18.70 -2.88 7.20
N PRO A 44 19.36 -3.66 8.10
CA PRO A 44 20.75 -4.07 7.87
C PRO A 44 20.94 -4.87 6.58
N ARG A 45 20.06 -5.86 6.34
CA ARG A 45 20.11 -6.71 5.14
C ARG A 45 19.75 -5.93 3.87
N MET A 46 18.80 -5.02 3.96
CA MET A 46 18.47 -4.12 2.84
C MET A 46 19.67 -3.23 2.47
N GLY A 47 20.40 -2.74 3.47
CA GLY A 47 21.61 -1.94 3.27
C GLY A 47 22.69 -2.67 2.47
N GLU A 48 22.89 -3.98 2.74
CA GLU A 48 23.77 -4.84 1.94
C GLU A 48 23.28 -4.97 0.49
N LEU A 49 21.99 -5.26 0.28
CA LEU A 49 21.39 -5.47 -1.05
C LEU A 49 21.37 -4.20 -1.91
N MET A 50 21.29 -3.04 -1.27
CA MET A 50 21.20 -1.73 -1.91
C MET A 50 22.52 -0.96 -1.91
N SER A 51 23.55 -1.49 -1.23
CA SER A 51 24.85 -0.85 -1.03
C SER A 51 24.75 0.57 -0.43
N ILE A 52 23.87 0.72 0.58
CA ILE A 52 23.66 1.98 1.31
C ILE A 52 23.55 1.72 2.81
N SER A 53 23.72 2.77 3.62
CA SER A 53 23.72 2.62 5.09
C SER A 53 22.34 2.28 5.64
N LYS A 54 22.30 1.59 6.81
CA LYS A 54 21.06 1.39 7.59
C LYS A 54 20.31 2.70 7.83
N LYS A 55 21.03 3.79 8.11
CA LYS A 55 20.45 5.13 8.33
C LYS A 55 19.71 5.61 7.07
N THR A 56 20.30 5.41 5.90
CA THR A 56 19.70 5.75 4.60
C THR A 56 18.46 4.92 4.33
N ILE A 57 18.49 3.61 4.62
CA ILE A 57 17.31 2.74 4.50
C ILE A 57 16.16 3.24 5.38
N ASN A 58 16.43 3.50 6.66
CA ASN A 58 15.41 4.02 7.57
C ASN A 58 14.84 5.36 7.10
N SER A 59 15.68 6.25 6.55
CA SER A 59 15.22 7.51 5.96
C SER A 59 14.30 7.28 4.75
N HIS A 60 14.60 6.31 3.88
CA HIS A 60 13.70 5.98 2.76
C HIS A 60 12.37 5.42 3.25
N ILE A 61 12.37 4.54 4.25
CA ILE A 61 11.13 4.00 4.85
C ILE A 61 10.31 5.14 5.47
N GLU A 62 10.94 6.07 6.18
CA GLU A 62 10.26 7.22 6.77
C GLU A 62 9.68 8.15 5.69
N ASN A 63 10.42 8.43 4.62
CA ASN A 63 9.90 9.22 3.50
C ASN A 63 8.66 8.57 2.88
N ILE A 64 8.67 7.24 2.72
CA ILE A 64 7.52 6.48 2.22
C ILE A 64 6.33 6.62 3.18
N ARG A 65 6.56 6.44 4.49
CA ARG A 65 5.54 6.59 5.53
C ARG A 65 4.88 7.97 5.45
N VAL A 66 5.68 9.03 5.33
CA VAL A 66 5.21 10.42 5.24
C VAL A 66 4.43 10.67 3.95
N LYS A 67 4.93 10.21 2.80
CA LYS A 67 4.23 10.36 1.51
C LYS A 67 2.85 9.73 1.51
N PHE A 68 2.70 8.58 2.18
CA PHE A 68 1.43 7.88 2.35
C PHE A 68 0.63 8.31 3.59
N GLN A 69 1.14 9.28 4.37
CA GLN A 69 0.51 9.74 5.61
C GLN A 69 0.14 8.60 6.56
N LEU A 70 1.05 7.63 6.75
CA LEU A 70 0.83 6.45 7.57
C LEU A 70 1.23 6.71 9.02
N ASP A 71 0.51 6.14 9.98
CA ASP A 71 0.76 6.39 11.40
C ASP A 71 1.99 5.62 11.90
N ASN A 72 2.27 4.46 11.31
CA ASN A 72 3.39 3.62 11.72
C ASN A 72 4.08 2.90 10.54
N TYR A 73 5.21 2.24 10.85
CA TYR A 73 6.04 1.55 9.86
C TYR A 73 5.45 0.23 9.36
N GLU A 74 4.59 -0.44 10.13
CA GLU A 74 3.96 -1.69 9.72
C GLU A 74 2.98 -1.46 8.56
N GLU A 75 2.32 -0.30 8.53
CA GLU A 75 1.41 0.10 7.45
C GLU A 75 2.10 0.21 6.09
N VAL A 76 3.40 0.50 6.05
CA VAL A 76 4.16 0.61 4.79
C VAL A 76 4.06 -0.69 3.98
N LYS A 77 4.14 -1.84 4.66
CA LYS A 77 3.96 -3.15 4.05
C LYS A 77 2.52 -3.35 3.56
N GLN A 78 1.54 -2.98 4.37
CA GLN A 78 0.12 -3.17 4.07
C GLN A 78 -0.29 -2.39 2.82
N VAL A 79 0.14 -1.13 2.71
CA VAL A 79 -0.11 -0.28 1.54
C VAL A 79 0.49 -0.88 0.28
N PHE A 80 1.72 -1.42 0.35
CA PHE A 80 2.31 -2.08 -0.82
C PHE A 80 1.49 -3.29 -1.27
N GLU A 81 1.15 -4.21 -0.36
CA GLU A 81 0.40 -5.43 -0.67
C GLU A 81 -1.00 -5.10 -1.23
N LEU A 82 -1.73 -4.21 -0.56
CA LEU A 82 -3.07 -3.80 -0.98
C LEU A 82 -3.04 -3.02 -2.29
N ARG A 83 -2.13 -2.07 -2.46
CA ARG A 83 -2.07 -1.27 -3.70
C ARG A 83 -1.74 -2.12 -4.91
N ILE A 84 -0.82 -3.08 -4.81
CA ILE A 84 -0.56 -4.06 -5.89
C ILE A 84 -1.82 -4.90 -6.18
N THR A 85 -2.45 -5.43 -5.14
CA THR A 85 -3.61 -6.34 -5.25
C THR A 85 -4.82 -5.63 -5.87
N LEU A 86 -5.12 -4.43 -5.41
CA LEU A 86 -6.31 -3.67 -5.78
C LEU A 86 -6.14 -2.91 -7.10
N ASN A 87 -4.92 -2.54 -7.50
CA ASN A 87 -4.70 -1.82 -8.76
C ASN A 87 -5.06 -2.67 -10.00
N SER A 88 -5.01 -4.00 -9.87
CA SER A 88 -5.23 -4.90 -11.01
C SER A 88 -6.71 -5.13 -11.31
N ASN A 89 -7.51 -5.36 -10.28
CA ASN A 89 -8.95 -5.58 -10.41
C ASN A 89 -9.64 -5.35 -9.04
N PRO A 90 -9.98 -4.09 -8.70
CA PRO A 90 -10.56 -3.77 -7.40
C PRO A 90 -11.97 -4.33 -7.25
N GLU A 91 -12.77 -4.38 -8.32
CA GLU A 91 -14.16 -4.88 -8.28
C GLU A 91 -14.27 -6.36 -7.93
N ARG A 92 -13.21 -7.15 -8.17
CA ARG A 92 -13.16 -8.58 -7.81
C ARG A 92 -13.52 -8.84 -6.34
N TYR A 93 -13.19 -7.92 -5.45
CA TYR A 93 -13.31 -8.13 -4.00
C TYR A 93 -14.54 -7.45 -3.40
N LYS A 94 -15.41 -6.86 -4.21
CA LYS A 94 -16.59 -6.12 -3.74
C LYS A 94 -17.56 -7.00 -2.95
N SER A 95 -17.73 -8.25 -3.40
CA SER A 95 -18.57 -9.25 -2.74
C SER A 95 -18.09 -9.61 -1.33
N LEU A 96 -16.85 -9.27 -0.96
CA LEU A 96 -16.33 -9.44 0.39
C LEU A 96 -16.86 -8.38 1.37
N PHE A 97 -17.51 -7.32 0.89
CA PHE A 97 -18.00 -6.21 1.69
C PHE A 97 -19.47 -5.87 1.35
N PRO A 98 -20.41 -6.82 1.50
CA PRO A 98 -21.82 -6.61 1.16
C PRO A 98 -22.54 -5.59 2.04
N GLU A 99 -21.95 -5.21 3.18
CA GLU A 99 -22.56 -4.29 4.15
C GLU A 99 -22.40 -2.81 3.80
N ILE A 100 -21.60 -2.45 2.79
CA ILE A 100 -21.37 -1.07 2.38
C ILE A 100 -21.88 -0.82 0.96
N SER A 101 -22.21 0.45 0.67
CA SER A 101 -22.60 0.86 -0.69
C SER A 101 -21.41 0.86 -1.65
N ASP A 102 -21.72 0.93 -2.95
CA ASP A 102 -20.73 1.02 -4.02
C ASP A 102 -19.79 2.22 -3.85
N GLU A 103 -20.34 3.37 -3.47
CA GLU A 103 -19.58 4.60 -3.27
C GLU A 103 -18.64 4.51 -2.06
N LEU A 104 -19.09 3.86 -0.97
CA LEU A 104 -18.25 3.59 0.19
C LEU A 104 -17.19 2.54 -0.11
N TYR A 105 -17.50 1.52 -0.91
CA TYR A 105 -16.52 0.54 -1.37
C TYR A 105 -15.42 1.19 -2.19
N GLN A 106 -15.76 2.06 -3.14
CA GLN A 106 -14.78 2.82 -3.92
C GLN A 106 -13.87 3.67 -3.01
N CYS A 107 -14.44 4.36 -2.02
CA CYS A 107 -13.66 5.11 -1.04
C CYS A 107 -12.72 4.18 -0.24
N MET A 108 -13.23 3.06 0.26
CA MET A 108 -12.46 2.08 1.03
C MET A 108 -11.28 1.54 0.23
N ILE A 109 -11.47 1.24 -1.06
CA ILE A 109 -10.40 0.78 -1.95
C ILE A 109 -9.28 1.82 -2.02
N LEU A 110 -9.61 3.08 -2.29
CA LEU A 110 -8.60 4.13 -2.44
C LEU A 110 -7.83 4.39 -1.12
N VAL A 111 -8.54 4.39 0.00
CA VAL A 111 -7.94 4.50 1.35
C VAL A 111 -7.02 3.30 1.65
N CYS A 112 -7.47 2.09 1.31
CA CYS A 112 -6.70 0.87 1.51
C CYS A 112 -5.44 0.80 0.62
N MET A 113 -5.50 1.42 -0.57
CA MET A 113 -4.36 1.62 -1.46
C MET A 113 -3.36 2.68 -0.94
N GLY A 114 -3.67 3.35 0.17
CA GLY A 114 -2.80 4.35 0.78
C GLY A 114 -2.88 5.73 0.14
N PHE A 115 -3.96 6.04 -0.60
CA PHE A 115 -4.18 7.38 -1.11
C PHE A 115 -4.64 8.32 0.01
N THR A 116 -4.07 9.52 0.00
CA THR A 116 -4.49 10.64 0.84
C THR A 116 -5.84 11.20 0.39
N ILE A 117 -6.53 11.94 1.26
CA ILE A 117 -7.81 12.58 0.93
C ILE A 117 -7.67 13.47 -0.33
N GLU A 118 -6.57 14.21 -0.45
CA GLU A 118 -6.30 15.08 -1.60
C GLU A 118 -6.13 14.28 -2.89
N GLU A 119 -5.43 13.15 -2.84
CA GLU A 119 -5.28 12.26 -4.00
C GLU A 119 -6.59 11.62 -4.41
N ILE A 120 -7.44 11.25 -3.44
CA ILE A 120 -8.78 10.71 -3.71
C ILE A 120 -9.63 11.75 -4.44
N VAL A 121 -9.69 12.97 -3.92
CA VAL A 121 -10.41 14.10 -4.55
C VAL A 121 -9.90 14.38 -5.97
N ASN A 122 -8.58 14.36 -6.18
CA ASN A 122 -7.99 14.60 -7.50
C ASN A 122 -8.31 13.49 -8.51
N ARG A 123 -8.50 12.25 -8.03
CA ARG A 123 -8.88 11.08 -8.86
C ARG A 123 -10.37 11.08 -9.18
N GLU A 124 -11.19 11.42 -8.21
CA GLU A 124 -12.64 11.42 -8.30
C GLU A 124 -13.13 12.87 -8.40
N LYS A 125 -13.10 13.43 -9.62
CA LYS A 125 -13.34 14.86 -9.91
C LYS A 125 -14.65 15.45 -9.36
N GLU A 126 -15.60 14.61 -8.96
CA GLU A 126 -16.89 15.02 -8.41
C GLU A 126 -16.93 15.01 -6.87
N LYS A 127 -15.88 14.50 -6.20
CA LYS A 127 -15.83 14.44 -4.74
C LYS A 127 -15.11 15.65 -4.14
N THR A 128 -15.64 16.12 -3.02
CA THR A 128 -14.98 17.14 -2.19
C THR A 128 -14.19 16.46 -1.07
N ALA A 129 -13.18 17.16 -0.53
CA ALA A 129 -12.42 16.66 0.62
C ALA A 129 -13.32 16.36 1.82
N GLU A 130 -14.38 17.14 2.01
CA GLU A 130 -15.35 16.94 3.08
C GLU A 130 -16.19 15.68 2.89
N LEU A 131 -16.61 15.39 1.65
CA LEU A 131 -17.31 14.15 1.34
C LEU A 131 -16.40 12.94 1.60
N VAL A 132 -15.14 12.98 1.16
CA VAL A 132 -14.18 11.90 1.40
C VAL A 132 -13.95 11.67 2.90
N ARG A 133 -13.81 12.73 3.70
CA ARG A 133 -13.71 12.61 5.17
C ARG A 133 -14.93 11.92 5.76
N ARG A 134 -16.14 12.33 5.35
CA ARG A 134 -17.37 11.69 5.81
C ARG A 134 -17.42 10.21 5.45
N GLN A 135 -17.09 9.85 4.21
CA GLN A 135 -17.02 8.45 3.78
C GLN A 135 -16.02 7.64 4.60
N ILE A 136 -14.86 8.22 4.94
CA ILE A 136 -13.87 7.59 5.81
C ILE A 136 -14.45 7.34 7.21
N GLU A 137 -15.13 8.32 7.80
CA GLU A 137 -15.76 8.17 9.12
C GLU A 137 -16.93 7.18 9.10
N ASP A 138 -17.70 7.13 8.00
CA ASP A 138 -18.75 6.12 7.80
C ASP A 138 -18.14 4.70 7.72
N LEU A 139 -17.01 4.54 7.03
CA LEU A 139 -16.27 3.26 6.97
C LEU A 139 -15.76 2.85 8.35
N LYS A 140 -15.14 3.78 9.08
CA LYS A 140 -14.66 3.53 10.45
C LYS A 140 -15.80 3.09 11.38
N SER A 141 -16.92 3.79 11.33
CA SER A 141 -18.12 3.46 12.09
C SER A 141 -18.68 2.08 11.72
N THR A 142 -18.78 1.79 10.41
CA THR A 142 -19.31 0.51 9.90
C THR A 142 -18.48 -0.68 10.37
N TYR A 143 -17.15 -0.55 10.38
CA TYR A 143 -16.23 -1.64 10.75
C TYR A 143 -15.75 -1.58 12.20
N ALA A 144 -16.23 -0.62 13.00
CA ALA A 144 -15.81 -0.36 14.37
C ALA A 144 -14.27 -0.27 14.52
N VAL A 145 -13.64 0.55 13.67
CA VAL A 145 -12.19 0.80 13.67
C VAL A 145 -11.89 2.28 13.90
N ASP A 146 -10.88 2.57 14.70
CA ASP A 146 -10.46 3.96 14.99
C ASP A 146 -9.44 4.47 13.95
N PHE A 147 -8.58 3.56 13.46
CA PHE A 147 -7.46 3.87 12.57
C PHE A 147 -7.65 3.27 11.17
N LEU A 148 -7.11 3.95 10.15
CA LEU A 148 -7.12 3.44 8.78
C LEU A 148 -6.22 2.22 8.60
N SER A 149 -5.19 2.09 9.45
CA SER A 149 -4.37 0.88 9.56
C SER A 149 -5.20 -0.35 9.88
N ASP A 150 -6.14 -0.25 10.82
CA ASP A 150 -7.03 -1.35 11.19
C ASP A 150 -7.98 -1.71 10.06
N LEU A 151 -8.49 -0.71 9.33
CA LEU A 151 -9.29 -0.94 8.12
C LEU A 151 -8.49 -1.72 7.05
N ARG A 152 -7.22 -1.38 6.83
CA ARG A 152 -6.32 -2.10 5.91
C ARG A 152 -6.05 -3.53 6.38
N VAL A 153 -5.81 -3.73 7.67
CA VAL A 153 -5.65 -5.05 8.28
C VAL A 153 -6.91 -5.89 8.07
N PHE A 154 -8.08 -5.32 8.35
CA PHE A 154 -9.37 -5.98 8.16
C PHE A 154 -9.59 -6.38 6.71
N PHE A 155 -9.29 -5.49 5.76
CA PHE A 155 -9.36 -5.79 4.34
C PHE A 155 -8.47 -6.99 3.97
N MET A 156 -7.20 -6.97 4.40
CA MET A 156 -6.26 -8.08 4.16
C MET A 156 -6.72 -9.40 4.79
N ILE A 157 -7.35 -9.37 5.97
CA ILE A 157 -7.91 -10.57 6.61
C ILE A 157 -9.00 -11.16 5.72
N ARG A 158 -9.97 -10.35 5.26
CA ARG A 158 -11.03 -10.84 4.35
C ARG A 158 -10.47 -11.39 3.06
N LEU A 159 -9.48 -10.72 2.45
CA LEU A 159 -8.78 -11.22 1.26
C LEU A 159 -8.15 -12.60 1.49
N LYS A 160 -7.41 -12.79 2.59
CA LYS A 160 -6.76 -14.06 2.88
C LYS A 160 -7.76 -15.19 3.15
N LEU A 161 -8.86 -14.89 3.84
CA LEU A 161 -9.92 -15.86 4.08
C LEU A 161 -10.63 -16.27 2.77
N ASP A 162 -10.84 -15.33 1.86
CA ASP A 162 -11.39 -15.63 0.53
C ASP A 162 -10.44 -16.52 -0.29
N GLN A 163 -9.15 -16.20 -0.29
CA GLN A 163 -8.12 -17.00 -0.98
C GLN A 163 -8.04 -18.42 -0.41
N ALA A 164 -8.16 -18.60 0.90
CA ALA A 164 -8.16 -19.91 1.54
C ALA A 164 -9.39 -20.78 1.21
N LYS A 165 -10.51 -20.16 0.80
CA LYS A 165 -11.71 -20.90 0.36
C LYS A 165 -11.64 -21.38 -1.09
N HIS A 166 -10.80 -20.75 -1.90
CA HIS A 166 -10.70 -20.98 -3.35
C HIS A 166 -9.36 -21.62 -3.79
N GLY A 167 -8.46 -21.91 -2.85
CA GLY A 167 -7.21 -22.64 -3.07
C GLY A 167 -7.32 -24.09 -2.64
#